data_AF-A0A4U6M6J9-F1
#
_entry.id   AF-A0A4U6M6J9-F1
#
_cell.length_a   1.000
_cell.length_b   1.000
_cell.length_c   1.000
_cell.angle_alpha   90.00
_cell.angle_beta   90.00
_cell.angle_gamma   90.00
#
_symmetry.space_group_name_H-M   'P 1'
#
loop_
_entity.id
_entity.type
_entity.pdbx_description
1 polymer ?
#
loop_
_entity_poly.entity_id
_entity_poly.type
_entity_poly.pdbx_seq_one_letter_code
_entity_poly.pdbx_strand_id
1 'polypeptide(L)'
;HASFFIGLSSGLSWLAWATRIPVVLISGFSLPNSEFYTPWRVFNSHGCYGCWDDTSLNFDHQDFLWCPRHKNTDRQFERTRLITGAQVNGVIN
;
A
#
# COMPACT_ATOMS: atom_id res chain seq x y z
N HIS A 1 3.00 6.87 24.34
CA HIS A 1 3.24 7.57 23.06
C HIS A 1 4.16 6.72 22.20
N ALA A 2 3.93 6.66 20.89
CA ALA A 2 4.72 5.88 19.93
C ALA A 2 5.77 6.76 19.22
N SER A 3 6.92 6.19 18.85
CA SER A 3 7.97 6.91 18.11
C SER A 3 7.60 7.14 16.64
N PHE A 4 6.95 6.15 16.02
CA PHE A 4 6.39 6.19 14.66
C PHE A 4 5.35 5.07 14.51
N PHE A 5 4.66 5.04 13.36
CA PHE A 5 3.68 4.02 13.02
C PHE A 5 4.00 3.36 11.68
N ILE A 6 3.77 2.05 11.57
CA ILE A 6 3.83 1.31 10.31
C ILE A 6 2.42 0.81 10.01
N GLY A 7 1.89 1.15 8.84
CA GLY A 7 0.52 0.80 8.47
C GLY A 7 0.31 0.59 6.98
N LEU A 8 -0.91 0.20 6.64
CA LEU A 8 -1.39 0.04 5.27
C LEU A 8 -2.04 1.34 4.77
N SER A 9 -2.67 1.33 3.60
CA SER A 9 -3.50 2.46 3.12
C SER A 9 -4.86 2.60 3.84
N SER A 10 -5.11 1.83 4.91
CA SER A 10 -6.35 1.89 5.68
C SER A 10 -6.38 3.05 6.70
N GLY A 11 -7.55 3.27 7.31
CA GLY A 11 -7.84 4.46 8.13
C GLY A 11 -6.89 4.73 9.31
N LEU A 12 -6.27 3.70 9.90
CA LEU A 12 -5.34 3.92 11.02
C LEU A 12 -4.08 4.69 10.62
N SER A 13 -3.64 4.60 9.36
CA SER A 13 -2.52 5.41 8.87
C SER A 13 -2.86 6.89 8.83
N TRP A 14 -4.12 7.23 8.50
CA TRP A 14 -4.63 8.60 8.57
C TRP A 14 -4.71 9.11 10.00
N LEU A 15 -5.18 8.26 10.93
CA LEU A 15 -5.22 8.62 12.35
C LEU A 15 -3.80 8.85 12.91
N ALA A 16 -2.85 7.95 12.61
CA ALA A 16 -1.46 8.11 13.01
C ALA A 16 -0.85 9.40 12.43
N TRP A 17 -1.11 9.69 11.15
CA TRP A 17 -0.68 10.92 10.51
C TRP A 17 -1.25 12.17 11.19
N ALA A 18 -2.54 12.15 11.55
CA ALA A 18 -3.19 13.23 12.29
C ALA A 18 -2.59 13.45 13.69
N THR A 19 -2.02 12.41 14.32
CA THR A 19 -1.29 12.54 15.60
C THR A 19 0.12 13.13 15.47
N ARG A 20 0.55 13.53 14.26
CA ARG A 20 1.84 14.17 13.97
C ARG A 20 3.06 13.31 14.31
N ILE A 21 2.94 11.98 14.21
CA ILE A 21 4.07 11.05 14.27
C ILE A 21 4.47 10.61 12.86
N PRO A 22 5.73 10.18 12.63
CA PRO A 22 6.13 9.59 11.36
C PRO A 22 5.30 8.34 11.02
N VAL A 23 4.92 8.20 9.75
CA VAL A 23 4.12 7.08 9.25
C VAL A 23 4.83 6.40 8.08
N VAL A 24 5.25 5.15 8.28
CA VAL A 24 5.68 4.24 7.22
C VAL A 24 4.43 3.63 6.59
N LEU A 25 4.13 4.00 5.34
CA LEU A 25 2.91 3.56 4.66
C LEU A 25 3.25 2.53 3.57
N ILE A 26 2.77 1.29 3.76
CA ILE A 26 3.01 0.17 2.86
C ILE A 26 1.76 -0.06 2.00
N SER A 27 1.86 0.21 0.70
CA SER A 27 0.80 -0.11 -0.27
C SER A 27 1.37 -0.25 -1.68
N GLY A 28 1.01 -1.31 -2.38
CA GLY A 28 1.15 -1.40 -3.85
C GLY A 28 -0.20 -1.37 -4.57
N PHE A 29 -1.30 -1.34 -3.82
CA PHE A 29 -2.66 -1.33 -4.35
C PHE A 29 -3.05 0.03 -4.91
N SER A 30 -2.59 1.08 -4.25
CA SER A 30 -2.73 2.48 -4.63
C SER A 30 -1.37 3.06 -5.02
N LEU A 31 -1.40 4.09 -5.88
CA LEU A 31 -0.22 4.86 -6.24
C LEU A 31 0.27 5.72 -5.05
N PRO A 32 1.55 6.12 -4.99
CA PRO A 32 2.08 6.93 -3.89
C PRO A 32 1.36 8.28 -3.67
N ASN A 33 0.72 8.84 -4.71
CA ASN A 33 -0.02 10.10 -4.66
C ASN A 33 -1.50 9.95 -4.27
N SER A 34 -1.96 8.74 -3.96
CA SER A 34 -3.36 8.46 -3.61
C SER A 34 -3.67 8.77 -2.15
N GLU A 35 -2.65 8.69 -1.28
CA GLU A 35 -2.72 9.02 0.14
C GLU A 35 -2.01 10.34 0.46
N PHE A 36 -1.98 10.72 1.74
CA PHE A 36 -1.17 11.83 2.23
C PHE A 36 0.34 11.59 1.98
N TYR A 37 1.08 12.68 1.82
CA TYR A 37 2.52 12.61 1.68
C TYR A 37 3.19 12.10 2.97
N THR A 38 4.07 11.12 2.82
CA THR A 38 5.05 10.72 3.83
C THR A 38 6.36 10.37 3.12
N PRO A 39 7.52 10.82 3.62
CA PRO A 39 8.81 10.41 3.05
C PRO A 39 9.10 8.92 3.25
N TRP A 40 8.31 8.24 4.09
CA TRP A 40 8.46 6.82 4.43
C TRP A 40 7.47 5.90 3.68
N ARG A 41 7.03 6.32 2.49
CA ARG A 41 6.11 5.53 1.64
C ARG A 41 6.86 4.34 1.03
N VAL A 42 6.38 3.12 1.28
CA VAL A 42 6.96 1.88 0.72
C VAL A 42 6.14 1.38 -0.46
N PHE A 43 6.71 1.49 -1.67
CA PHE A 43 6.08 1.13 -2.94
C PHE A 43 7.06 0.32 -3.82
N ASN A 44 6.55 -0.58 -4.66
CA ASN A 44 7.36 -1.30 -5.64
C ASN A 44 6.72 -1.21 -7.04
N SER A 45 7.48 -0.71 -8.01
CA SER A 45 7.04 -0.42 -9.38
C SER A 45 7.37 -1.52 -10.40
N HIS A 46 7.96 -2.65 -10.00
CA HIS A 46 8.47 -3.67 -10.93
C HIS A 46 7.45 -4.74 -11.34
N GLY A 47 6.21 -4.66 -10.87
CA GLY A 47 5.14 -5.61 -11.21
C GLY A 47 3.78 -4.92 -11.32
N CYS A 48 2.70 -5.65 -11.06
CA CYS A 48 1.36 -5.07 -10.96
C CYS A 48 1.26 -4.11 -9.77
N TYR A 49 0.84 -2.86 -9.99
CA TYR A 49 0.57 -1.86 -8.95
C TYR A 49 -0.61 -0.96 -9.31
N GLY A 50 -1.08 -0.13 -8.37
CA GLY A 50 -2.08 0.92 -8.65
C GLY A 50 -3.39 0.38 -9.21
N CYS A 51 -3.87 -0.77 -8.70
CA CYS A 51 -5.17 -1.29 -9.10
C CYS A 51 -6.32 -0.36 -8.72
N TRP A 52 -6.14 0.40 -7.62
CA TRP A 52 -7.14 1.33 -7.10
C TRP A 52 -7.35 2.56 -8.00
N ASP A 53 -6.26 3.12 -8.53
CA ASP A 53 -6.27 4.41 -9.24
C ASP A 53 -6.49 4.28 -10.75
N ASP A 54 -6.54 3.06 -11.27
CA ASP A 54 -6.73 2.80 -12.69
C ASP A 54 -8.20 3.00 -13.07
N THR A 55 -8.47 4.11 -13.78
CA THR A 55 -9.82 4.49 -14.21
C THR A 55 -10.47 3.52 -15.19
N SER A 56 -9.71 2.57 -15.74
CA SER A 56 -10.25 1.49 -16.58
C SER A 56 -10.80 0.31 -15.76
N LEU A 57 -10.57 0.28 -14.45
CA LEU A 57 -10.98 -0.78 -13.55
C LEU A 57 -12.08 -0.28 -12.60
N ASN A 58 -12.99 -1.18 -12.22
CA ASN A 58 -14.02 -0.90 -11.22
C ASN A 58 -13.79 -1.76 -9.99
N PHE A 59 -13.74 -1.13 -8.82
CA PHE A 59 -13.63 -1.82 -7.55
C PHE A 59 -14.91 -2.62 -7.27
N ASP A 60 -14.76 -3.88 -6.88
CA ASP A 60 -15.88 -4.73 -6.47
C ASP A 60 -15.98 -4.76 -4.94
N HIS A 61 -17.02 -4.10 -4.42
CA HIS A 61 -17.28 -4.00 -2.98
C HIS A 61 -17.72 -5.32 -2.34
N GLN A 62 -18.17 -6.30 -3.13
CA GLN A 62 -18.62 -7.60 -2.64
C GLN A 62 -17.49 -8.64 -2.69
N ASP A 63 -16.37 -8.33 -3.33
CA ASP A 63 -15.23 -9.22 -3.49
C ASP A 63 -14.08 -8.82 -2.56
N PHE A 64 -14.00 -9.46 -1.39
CA PHE A 64 -12.88 -9.24 -0.47
C PHE A 64 -11.52 -9.59 -1.09
N LEU A 65 -11.47 -10.54 -2.04
CA LEU A 65 -10.23 -10.98 -2.69
C LEU A 65 -9.97 -10.26 -4.02
N TRP A 66 -10.50 -9.05 -4.17
CA TRP A 66 -10.43 -8.28 -5.41
C TRP A 66 -8.99 -8.04 -5.89
N CYS A 67 -8.73 -8.53 -7.10
CA CYS A 67 -7.46 -8.39 -7.80
C CYS A 67 -7.73 -8.40 -9.31
N PRO A 68 -8.19 -7.28 -9.90
CA PRO A 68 -8.87 -7.25 -11.20
C PRO A 68 -8.00 -7.78 -12.35
N ARG A 69 -6.67 -7.64 -12.25
CA ARG A 69 -5.72 -8.07 -13.29
C ARG A 69 -5.24 -9.52 -13.14
N HIS A 70 -5.29 -10.09 -11.93
CA HIS A 70 -4.57 -11.33 -11.60
C HIS A 70 -5.30 -12.27 -10.62
N LYS A 71 -6.62 -12.11 -10.42
CA LYS A 71 -7.40 -12.97 -9.51
C LYS A 71 -7.33 -14.45 -9.96
N ASN A 72 -7.12 -15.37 -9.01
CA ASN A 72 -6.99 -16.81 -9.25
C ASN A 72 -5.82 -17.18 -10.19
N THR A 73 -4.73 -16.43 -10.12
CA THR A 73 -3.48 -16.73 -10.86
C THR A 73 -2.29 -16.75 -9.90
N ASP A 74 -1.15 -17.26 -10.35
CA ASP A 74 0.11 -17.25 -9.59
C ASP A 74 0.60 -15.84 -9.22
N ARG A 75 0.06 -14.80 -9.90
CA ARG A 75 0.37 -13.38 -9.69
C ARG A 75 -0.66 -12.65 -8.84
N GLN A 76 -1.62 -13.35 -8.24
CA GLN A 76 -2.59 -12.73 -7.35
C GLN A 76 -1.86 -11.99 -6.21
N PHE A 77 -2.27 -10.74 -5.96
CA PHE A 77 -1.68 -9.83 -4.98
C PHE A 77 -0.17 -9.55 -5.17
N GLU A 78 0.36 -9.70 -6.40
CA GLU A 78 1.76 -9.38 -6.72
C GLU A 78 2.18 -7.98 -6.24
N ARG A 79 1.26 -7.02 -6.31
CA ARG A 79 1.39 -5.63 -5.82
C ARG A 79 2.01 -5.47 -4.44
N THR A 80 1.76 -6.40 -3.51
CA THR A 80 2.35 -6.37 -2.17
C THR A 80 3.39 -7.45 -1.95
N ARG A 81 3.34 -8.56 -2.70
CA ARG A 81 4.34 -9.64 -2.61
C ARG A 81 5.74 -9.21 -3.04
N LEU A 82 5.84 -8.24 -3.95
CA LEU A 82 7.13 -7.68 -4.37
C LEU A 82 7.73 -6.70 -3.35
N ILE A 83 6.94 -6.24 -2.36
CA ILE A 83 7.45 -5.43 -1.27
C ILE A 83 8.04 -6.38 -0.22
N THR A 84 9.37 -6.49 -0.20
CA THR A 84 10.06 -7.41 0.70
C THR A 84 10.21 -6.82 2.10
N GLY A 85 10.39 -7.67 3.11
CA GLY A 85 10.74 -7.22 4.46
C GLY A 85 12.05 -6.43 4.48
N ALA A 86 13.01 -6.78 3.62
CA ALA A 86 14.26 -6.02 3.49
C ALA A 86 14.03 -4.60 2.97
N GLN A 87 13.11 -4.40 2.01
CA GLN A 87 12.74 -3.07 1.53
C GLN A 87 12.13 -2.24 2.66
N VAL A 88 11.21 -2.81 3.45
CA VAL A 88 10.58 -2.10 4.58
C VAL A 88 11.63 -1.78 5.66
N ASN A 89 12.48 -2.73 6.01
CA ASN A 89 13.54 -2.52 6.99
C ASN A 89 14.56 -1.46 6.53
N GLY A 90 14.84 -1.35 5.24
CA GLY A 90 15.68 -0.28 4.69
C GLY A 90 15.08 1.12 4.80
N VAL A 91 13.75 1.23 4.98
CA VAL A 91 13.07 2.51 5.28
C VAL A 91 13.04 2.78 6.80
N ILE A 92 13.09 1.73 7.63
CA ILE A 92 13.07 1.83 9.10
C ILE A 92 14.46 2.20 9.66
N ASN A 93 15.53 1.67 9.06
CA ASN A 93 16.91 1.84 9.50
C ASN A 93 17.51 3.17 9.04
#